data_AF-A0A377HFW7-F1
#
_entry.id   AF-A0A377HFW7-F1
#
_cell.length_a   1.000
_cell.length_b   1.000
_cell.length_c   1.000
_cell.angle_alpha   90.00
_cell.angle_beta   90.00
_cell.angle_gamma   90.00
#
_symmetry.space_group_name_H-M   'P 1'
#
loop_
_entity.id
_entity.type
_entity.pdbx_description
1 polymer ?
#
loop_
_entity_poly.entity_id
_entity_poly.type
_entity_poly.pdbx_seq_one_letter_code
_entity_poly.pdbx_strand_id
1 'polypeptide(L)'
;MLFTSVATRAFTLYVETALGQTFSVVATPVKGEGRVYRLMSAEPPSRPETRHWETAQAYEKLLIALNRAVLTDTIPDGYGEVKPLADGINVPGGFSATPQKAWSGDKLRVDSYELRNANTWGVALREQDFWKPGVRAVMFDSNAQTLMGGGRLTVTVIRENGEGTDGQR
;
A
#
# COMPACT_ATOMS: atom_id res chain seq x y z
N MET A 1 11.76 -9.06 12.40
CA MET A 1 11.84 -9.70 13.74
C MET A 1 12.58 -11.01 13.60
N LEU A 2 13.41 -11.37 14.59
CA LEU A 2 14.14 -12.64 14.65
C LEU A 2 13.67 -13.38 15.89
N PHE A 3 13.21 -14.62 15.72
CA PHE A 3 12.83 -15.50 16.82
C PHE A 3 13.84 -16.64 16.93
N THR A 4 14.31 -16.91 18.15
CA THR A 4 15.14 -18.06 18.47
C THR A 4 14.49 -18.87 19.58
N SER A 5 14.60 -20.19 19.53
CA SER A 5 14.02 -21.10 20.50
C SER A 5 15.06 -22.09 21.00
N VAL A 6 15.08 -22.31 22.31
CA VAL A 6 15.91 -23.33 22.98
C VAL A 6 15.12 -24.62 23.25
N ALA A 7 13.89 -24.72 22.75
CA ALA A 7 13.05 -25.88 22.92
C ALA A 7 13.71 -27.12 22.30
N THR A 8 13.67 -28.24 23.02
CA THR A 8 14.22 -29.53 22.61
C THR A 8 13.14 -30.53 22.17
N ARG A 9 11.87 -30.13 22.28
CA ARG A 9 10.68 -30.90 21.86
C ARG A 9 9.91 -30.11 20.81
N ALA A 10 9.08 -30.79 20.02
CA ALA A 10 8.20 -30.13 19.06
C ALA A 10 7.32 -29.08 19.75
N PHE A 11 7.15 -27.94 19.08
CA PHE A 11 6.36 -26.82 19.59
C PHE A 11 5.63 -26.11 18.45
N THR A 12 4.57 -25.39 18.79
CA THR A 12 3.87 -24.49 17.86
C THR A 12 4.12 -23.06 18.29
N LEU A 13 4.65 -22.24 17.38
CA LEU A 13 4.77 -20.80 17.56
C LEU A 13 3.58 -20.12 16.89
N TYR A 14 2.81 -19.36 17.68
CA TYR A 14 1.79 -18.45 17.16
C TYR A 14 2.38 -17.04 17.13
N VAL A 15 2.37 -16.42 15.95
CA VAL A 15 2.80 -15.04 15.76
C VAL A 15 1.61 -14.25 15.27
N GLU A 16 1.14 -13.32 16.10
CA GLU A 16 0.18 -12.31 15.69
C GLU A 16 0.94 -11.00 15.44
N THR A 17 0.78 -10.45 14.24
CA THR A 17 1.33 -9.13 13.92
C THR A 17 0.39 -8.05 14.47
N ALA A 18 0.91 -6.84 14.65
CA ALA A 18 0.10 -5.67 15.05
C ALA A 18 -1.07 -5.38 14.07
N LEU A 19 -1.03 -5.95 12.86
CA LEU A 19 -2.08 -5.84 11.85
C LEU A 19 -3.07 -7.02 11.86
N GLY A 20 -3.13 -7.79 12.95
CA GLY A 20 -4.08 -8.89 13.16
C GLY A 20 -3.76 -10.18 12.38
N GLN A 21 -2.66 -10.19 11.62
CA GLN A 21 -2.28 -11.39 10.90
C GLN A 21 -1.67 -12.43 11.85
N THR A 22 -2.32 -13.59 11.94
CA THR A 22 -1.87 -14.72 12.76
C THR A 22 -1.23 -15.79 11.89
N PHE A 23 -0.02 -16.20 12.25
CA PHE A 23 0.67 -17.35 11.66
C PHE A 23 0.91 -18.40 12.74
N SER A 24 0.76 -19.66 12.37
CA SER A 24 1.19 -20.79 13.22
C SER A 24 2.33 -21.52 12.53
N VAL A 25 3.43 -21.73 13.25
CA VAL A 25 4.57 -22.50 12.79
C VAL A 25 4.72 -23.70 13.71
N VAL A 26 4.48 -24.89 13.18
CA VAL A 26 4.80 -26.15 13.87
C VAL A 26 6.26 -26.45 13.59
N ALA A 27 7.09 -26.46 14.63
CA ALA A 27 8.52 -26.66 14.53
C ALA A 27 8.95 -27.88 15.35
N THR A 28 9.75 -28.75 14.73
CA THR A 28 10.44 -29.84 15.40
C THR A 28 11.93 -29.50 15.45
N PRO A 29 12.51 -29.25 16.64
CA PRO A 29 13.92 -28.95 16.78
C PRO A 29 14.80 -30.10 16.25
N VAL A 30 15.79 -29.77 15.43
CA VAL A 30 16.80 -30.71 14.93
C VAL A 30 18.19 -30.21 15.27
N LYS A 31 19.14 -31.12 15.54
CA LYS A 31 20.55 -30.76 15.72
C LYS A 31 21.13 -30.32 14.38
N GLY A 32 21.59 -29.07 14.27
CA GLY A 32 22.21 -28.52 13.06
C GLY A 32 22.06 -27.00 12.96
N GLU A 33 22.47 -26.43 11.83
CA GLU A 33 22.29 -24.99 11.56
C GLU A 33 20.81 -24.61 11.43
N GLY A 34 20.44 -23.49 12.06
CA GLY A 34 19.10 -22.93 11.96
C GLY A 34 18.79 -22.44 10.55
N ARG A 35 17.55 -22.63 10.10
CA ARG A 35 17.07 -22.14 8.81
C ARG A 35 16.25 -20.88 8.98
N VAL A 36 16.47 -19.89 8.12
CA VAL A 36 15.69 -18.66 8.07
C VAL A 36 14.56 -18.83 7.06
N TYR A 37 13.32 -18.72 7.52
CA TYR A 37 12.13 -18.75 6.67
C TYR A 37 11.49 -17.38 6.63
N ARG A 38 11.19 -16.90 5.42
CA ARG A 38 10.41 -15.68 5.20
C ARG A 38 8.98 -16.09 4.86
N LEU A 39 8.05 -15.80 5.75
CA LEU A 39 6.62 -16.01 5.50
C LEU A 39 6.10 -14.82 4.69
N MET A 40 5.48 -15.11 3.55
CA MET A 40 4.79 -14.14 2.72
C MET A 40 3.32 -14.51 2.68
N SER A 41 2.46 -13.56 3.03
CA SER A 41 1.00 -13.71 2.90
C SER A 41 0.65 -13.78 1.43
N ALA A 42 -0.08 -14.82 1.01
CA ALA A 42 -0.55 -14.95 -0.37
C ALA A 42 -1.64 -13.92 -0.71
N GLU A 43 -2.40 -13.50 0.30
CA GLU A 43 -3.48 -12.50 0.18
C GLU A 43 -3.34 -11.43 1.29
N PRO A 44 -3.80 -10.19 1.04
CA PRO A 44 -3.89 -9.17 2.08
C PRO A 44 -4.73 -9.70 3.26
N PRO A 45 -4.24 -9.62 4.51
CA PRO A 45 -5.01 -10.10 5.65
C PRO A 45 -6.32 -9.30 5.80
N SER A 46 -7.44 -10.00 6.01
CA SER A 46 -8.75 -9.40 6.28
C SER A 46 -8.74 -8.56 7.55
N ARG A 47 -9.23 -7.32 7.49
CA ARG A 47 -9.26 -6.35 8.60
C ARG A 47 -10.71 -5.93 8.93
N PRO A 48 -11.40 -6.66 9.81
CA PRO A 48 -12.82 -6.43 10.07
C PRO A 48 -13.11 -5.04 10.67
N GLU A 49 -12.24 -4.49 11.52
CA GLU A 49 -12.41 -3.12 12.06
C GLU A 49 -12.34 -2.06 10.96
N THR A 50 -11.34 -2.15 10.08
CA THR A 50 -11.21 -1.25 8.93
C THR A 50 -12.38 -1.41 7.96
N ARG A 51 -12.86 -2.64 7.75
CA ARG A 51 -14.05 -2.91 6.93
C ARG A 51 -15.28 -2.18 7.45
N HIS A 52 -15.48 -2.17 8.77
CA HIS A 52 -16.59 -1.43 9.38
C HIS A 52 -16.48 0.06 9.08
N TRP A 53 -15.29 0.64 9.18
CA TRP A 53 -15.06 2.05 8.84
C TRP A 53 -15.27 2.34 7.35
N GLU A 54 -14.73 1.49 6.47
CA GLU A 54 -14.88 1.59 5.01
C GLU A 54 -16.34 1.45 4.53
N THR A 55 -17.18 0.73 5.28
CA THR A 55 -18.59 0.48 4.92
C THR A 55 -19.59 1.38 5.65
N ALA A 56 -19.20 2.01 6.76
CA ALA A 56 -20.07 2.88 7.56
C ALA A 56 -20.22 4.30 7.00
N GLN A 57 -19.29 4.76 6.16
CA GLN A 57 -19.31 6.10 5.58
C GLN A 57 -19.82 6.11 4.14
N ALA A 58 -20.41 7.25 3.72
CA ALA A 58 -20.62 7.52 2.30
C ALA A 58 -19.26 7.53 1.58
N TYR A 59 -19.17 6.82 0.46
CA TYR A 59 -17.91 6.54 -0.24
C TYR A 59 -17.03 7.77 -0.51
N GLU A 60 -17.65 8.90 -0.87
CA GLU A 60 -16.92 10.16 -1.10
C GLU A 60 -16.24 10.69 0.18
N LYS A 61 -16.91 10.58 1.34
CA LYS A 61 -16.34 10.98 2.65
C LYS A 61 -15.15 10.11 3.04
N LEU A 62 -15.22 8.82 2.73
CA LEU A 62 -14.12 7.87 2.94
C LEU A 62 -12.86 8.29 2.19
N LEU A 63 -12.99 8.59 0.89
CA LEU A 63 -11.86 9.01 0.05
C LEU A 63 -11.25 10.33 0.53
N ILE A 64 -12.08 11.29 0.93
CA ILE A 64 -11.62 12.57 1.49
C ILE A 64 -10.86 12.34 2.80
N ALA A 65 -11.37 11.49 3.69
CA ALA A 65 -10.73 11.17 4.96
C ALA A 65 -9.37 10.50 4.75
N LEU A 66 -9.30 9.50 3.85
CA LEU A 66 -8.04 8.84 3.48
C LEU A 66 -7.02 9.82 2.93
N ASN A 67 -7.43 10.71 2.03
CA ASN A 67 -6.51 11.66 1.45
C ASN A 67 -5.98 12.67 2.47
N ARG A 68 -6.85 13.18 3.34
CA ARG A 68 -6.42 14.09 4.42
C ARG A 68 -5.39 13.42 5.32
N ALA A 69 -5.62 12.16 5.68
CA ALA A 69 -4.71 11.40 6.52
C ALA A 69 -3.32 11.25 5.87
N VAL A 70 -3.26 10.95 4.57
CA VAL A 70 -1.98 10.93 3.82
C VAL A 70 -1.31 12.30 3.80
N LEU A 71 -2.05 13.37 3.57
CA LEU A 71 -1.51 14.74 3.53
C LEU A 71 -0.98 15.20 4.90
N THR A 72 -1.59 14.75 6.00
CA THR A 72 -1.14 15.07 7.36
C THR A 72 -0.13 14.06 7.92
N ASP A 73 0.35 13.14 7.08
CA ASP A 73 1.21 12.01 7.46
C ASP A 73 0.69 11.21 8.66
N THR A 74 -0.64 11.16 8.81
CA THR A 74 -1.33 10.44 9.87
C THR A 74 -1.86 9.14 9.28
N ILE A 75 -1.53 8.01 9.92
CA ILE A 75 -2.05 6.71 9.50
C ILE A 75 -3.55 6.66 9.80
N PRO A 76 -4.45 6.42 8.82
CA PRO A 76 -5.87 6.27 9.09
C PRO A 76 -6.14 5.07 10.02
N ASP A 77 -7.17 5.18 10.87
CA ASP A 77 -7.55 4.08 11.78
C ASP A 77 -7.81 2.78 11.00
N GLY A 78 -7.19 1.68 11.45
CA GLY A 78 -7.27 0.36 10.80
C GLY A 78 -6.40 0.19 9.54
N TYR A 79 -5.71 1.24 9.09
CA TYR A 79 -4.73 1.14 8.00
C TYR A 79 -3.35 0.80 8.56
N GLY A 80 -2.59 0.03 7.79
CA GLY A 80 -1.25 -0.41 8.17
C GLY A 80 -0.27 -0.10 7.06
N GLU A 81 0.91 0.38 7.42
CA GLU A 81 1.97 0.66 6.45
C GLU A 81 2.40 -0.63 5.74
N VAL A 82 2.53 -0.54 4.42
CA VAL A 82 2.89 -1.63 3.53
C VAL A 82 3.94 -1.14 2.54
N LYS A 83 4.66 -2.06 1.90
CA LYS A 83 5.57 -1.68 0.82
C LYS A 83 4.80 -1.13 -0.38
N PRO A 84 5.25 -0.06 -1.03
CA PRO A 84 4.72 0.40 -2.31
C PRO A 84 4.68 -0.72 -3.37
N LEU A 85 3.70 -0.70 -4.27
CA LEU A 85 3.55 -1.71 -5.31
C LEU A 85 4.69 -1.61 -6.34
N ALA A 86 5.13 -2.78 -6.84
CA ALA A 86 6.12 -2.85 -7.91
C ALA A 86 5.58 -2.28 -9.24
N ASP A 87 4.30 -2.53 -9.54
CA ASP A 87 3.64 -2.07 -10.79
C ASP A 87 3.19 -0.60 -10.78
N GLY A 88 3.55 0.14 -9.72
CA GLY A 88 3.42 1.59 -9.61
C GLY A 88 2.06 2.17 -10.02
N ILE A 89 2.11 3.34 -10.66
CA ILE A 89 0.96 4.04 -11.24
C ILE A 89 1.18 4.22 -12.74
N ASN A 90 0.10 4.40 -13.50
CA ASN A 90 0.26 4.90 -14.86
C ASN A 90 0.80 6.33 -14.78
N VAL A 91 1.80 6.65 -15.60
CA VAL A 91 2.37 7.99 -15.67
C VAL A 91 2.34 8.49 -17.11
N PRO A 92 1.91 9.74 -17.35
CA PRO A 92 2.02 10.33 -18.67
C PRO A 92 3.48 10.38 -19.14
N GLY A 93 3.68 10.37 -20.46
CA GLY A 93 5.03 10.47 -21.05
C GLY A 93 5.79 11.70 -20.54
N GLY A 94 7.08 11.52 -20.23
CA GLY A 94 7.93 12.59 -19.70
C GLY A 94 7.72 12.88 -18.21
N PHE A 95 6.89 12.11 -17.50
CA PHE A 95 6.86 12.08 -16.05
C PHE A 95 7.57 10.86 -15.48
N SER A 96 8.06 11.01 -14.26
CA SER A 96 8.52 9.90 -13.42
C SER A 96 7.77 9.94 -12.11
N ALA A 97 7.36 8.77 -11.60
CA ALA A 97 6.73 8.62 -10.30
C ALA A 97 7.63 7.77 -9.41
N THR A 98 8.07 8.36 -8.30
CA THR A 98 8.89 7.67 -7.30
C THR A 98 8.01 7.29 -6.12
N PRO A 99 7.86 6.01 -5.77
CA PRO A 99 7.03 5.60 -4.64
C PRO A 99 7.60 6.14 -3.32
N GLN A 100 6.72 6.67 -2.48
CA GLN A 100 7.07 7.25 -1.18
C GLN A 100 6.61 6.35 -0.03
N LYS A 101 5.29 6.34 0.22
CA LYS A 101 4.66 5.59 1.30
C LYS A 101 3.44 4.86 0.78
N ALA A 102 3.06 3.79 1.46
CA ALA A 102 1.83 3.09 1.15
C ALA A 102 1.18 2.52 2.41
N TRP A 103 -0.15 2.50 2.41
CA TRP A 103 -0.96 1.96 3.48
C TRP A 103 -2.06 1.08 2.91
N SER A 104 -2.33 -0.03 3.58
CA SER A 104 -3.42 -0.95 3.22
C SER A 104 -4.43 -0.98 4.35
N GLY A 105 -5.71 -0.83 3.99
CA GLY A 105 -6.87 -1.15 4.81
C GLY A 105 -7.36 -2.57 4.53
N ASP A 106 -8.68 -2.79 4.65
CA ASP A 106 -9.31 -4.08 4.32
C ASP A 106 -9.55 -4.21 2.81
N LYS A 107 -10.35 -3.30 2.24
CA LYS A 107 -10.67 -3.31 0.81
C LYS A 107 -9.91 -2.28 0.00
N LEU A 108 -9.35 -1.27 0.64
CA LEU A 108 -8.65 -0.19 -0.04
C LEU A 108 -7.19 -0.13 0.34
N ARG A 109 -6.39 0.32 -0.62
CA ARG A 109 -4.99 0.67 -0.48
C ARG A 109 -4.79 2.11 -0.93
N VAL A 110 -3.85 2.78 -0.27
CA VAL A 110 -3.43 4.12 -0.60
C VAL A 110 -1.93 4.12 -0.82
N ASP A 111 -1.50 4.63 -1.97
CA ASP A 111 -0.10 4.77 -2.35
C ASP A 111 0.21 6.24 -2.65
N SER A 112 1.31 6.75 -2.09
CA SER A 112 1.82 8.09 -2.35
C SER A 112 3.07 8.01 -3.21
N TYR A 113 3.17 8.88 -4.23
CA TYR A 113 4.30 8.98 -5.13
C TYR A 113 4.75 10.43 -5.27
N GLU A 114 6.05 10.67 -5.34
CA GLU A 114 6.59 11.94 -5.84
C GLU A 114 6.57 11.89 -7.37
N LEU A 115 5.76 12.75 -7.97
CA LEU A 115 5.68 12.94 -9.40
C LEU A 115 6.64 14.05 -9.82
N ARG A 116 7.51 13.77 -10.79
CA ARG A 116 8.44 14.74 -11.39
C ARG A 116 8.19 14.88 -12.87
N ASN A 117 8.01 16.11 -13.35
CA ASN A 117 7.99 16.43 -14.77
C ASN A 117 9.45 16.51 -15.28
N ALA A 118 9.86 15.53 -16.08
CA ALA A 118 11.21 15.47 -16.66
C ALA A 118 11.35 16.31 -17.94
N ASN A 119 10.25 16.87 -18.46
CA ASN A 119 10.29 17.78 -19.60
C ASN A 119 10.81 19.17 -19.20
N THR A 120 11.14 19.98 -20.21
CA THR A 120 11.52 21.38 -20.03
C THR A 120 10.32 22.34 -20.10
N TRP A 121 9.12 21.86 -20.47
CA TRP A 121 7.88 22.62 -20.54
C TRP A 121 6.85 22.15 -19.52
N GLY A 122 5.86 23.01 -19.24
CA GLY A 122 4.75 22.68 -18.36
C GLY A 122 3.78 21.70 -19.02
N VAL A 123 3.32 20.70 -18.26
CA VAL A 123 2.34 19.73 -18.72
C VAL A 123 1.13 19.75 -17.81
N ALA A 124 -0.06 19.81 -18.41
CA ALA A 124 -1.32 19.77 -17.68
C ALA A 124 -1.50 18.41 -16.99
N LEU A 125 -1.90 18.43 -15.73
CA LEU A 125 -2.16 17.22 -14.95
C LEU A 125 -3.64 16.92 -15.01
N ARG A 126 -3.98 15.66 -15.22
CA ARG A 126 -5.34 15.15 -15.10
C ARG A 126 -5.31 13.84 -14.35
N GLU A 127 -6.21 13.69 -13.39
CA GLU A 127 -6.35 12.49 -12.58
C GLU A 127 -6.55 11.24 -13.44
N GLN A 128 -7.28 11.39 -14.55
CA GLN A 128 -7.56 10.34 -15.53
C GLN A 128 -6.30 9.71 -16.16
N ASP A 129 -5.19 10.46 -16.24
CA ASP A 129 -3.98 9.93 -16.86
C ASP A 129 -3.27 8.89 -15.97
N PHE A 130 -3.59 8.88 -14.67
CA PHE A 130 -3.06 7.96 -13.67
C PHE A 130 -3.98 6.76 -13.43
N TRP A 131 -5.11 6.68 -14.16
CA TRP A 131 -6.09 5.64 -14.00
C TRP A 131 -5.59 4.27 -14.53
N LYS A 132 -5.93 3.23 -13.77
CA LYS A 132 -5.83 1.81 -14.14
C LYS A 132 -7.06 1.09 -13.57
N PRO A 133 -7.42 -0.12 -14.04
CA PRO A 133 -8.39 -0.97 -13.35
C PRO A 133 -8.07 -1.07 -11.84
N GLY A 134 -9.10 -1.04 -11.01
CA GLY A 134 -8.97 -1.01 -9.55
C GLY A 134 -8.65 0.36 -8.93
N VAL A 135 -8.23 1.37 -9.71
CA VAL A 135 -8.04 2.74 -9.20
C VAL A 135 -9.39 3.40 -8.94
N ARG A 136 -9.55 3.92 -7.73
CA ARG A 136 -10.78 4.51 -7.21
C ARG A 136 -10.71 6.02 -7.06
N ALA A 137 -9.53 6.54 -6.73
CA ALA A 137 -9.27 7.97 -6.71
C ALA A 137 -7.79 8.28 -6.96
N VAL A 138 -7.55 9.43 -7.56
CA VAL A 138 -6.22 10.03 -7.76
C VAL A 138 -6.32 11.46 -7.28
N MET A 139 -5.34 11.91 -6.50
CA MET A 139 -5.35 13.25 -5.92
C MET A 139 -3.93 13.82 -5.95
N PHE A 140 -3.83 15.11 -6.23
CA PHE A 140 -2.57 15.85 -6.15
C PHE A 140 -2.53 16.67 -4.86
N ASP A 141 -1.36 16.82 -4.26
CA ASP A 141 -1.15 17.67 -3.06
C ASP A 141 -1.16 19.18 -3.38
N SER A 142 -1.23 19.52 -4.67
CA SER A 142 -1.34 20.87 -5.18
C SER A 142 -2.53 21.01 -6.12
N ASN A 143 -3.22 22.16 -6.05
CA ASN A 143 -4.27 22.54 -7.00
C ASN A 143 -3.71 22.95 -8.37
N ALA A 144 -2.40 22.79 -8.60
CA ALA A 144 -1.77 23.14 -9.86
C ALA A 144 -2.29 22.23 -10.98
N GLN A 145 -3.09 22.80 -11.88
CA GLN A 145 -3.56 22.09 -13.09
C GLN A 145 -2.43 21.84 -14.09
N THR A 146 -1.23 22.39 -13.88
CA THR A 146 -0.06 22.24 -14.74
C THR A 146 1.19 22.12 -13.89
N LEU A 147 1.97 21.06 -14.11
CA LEU A 147 3.29 20.91 -13.52
C LEU A 147 4.34 21.46 -14.46
N MET A 148 5.03 22.52 -14.04
CA MET A 148 6.13 23.13 -14.82
C MET A 148 7.27 22.12 -15.04
N GLY A 149 8.06 22.33 -16.10
CA GLY A 149 9.23 21.51 -16.39
C GLY A 149 10.22 21.49 -15.21
N GLY A 150 10.71 20.31 -14.85
CA GLY A 150 11.53 20.09 -13.65
C GLY A 150 10.78 20.18 -12.31
N GLY A 151 9.49 20.54 -12.33
CA GLY A 151 8.64 20.62 -11.15
C GLY A 151 8.36 19.26 -10.53
N ARG A 152 7.99 19.29 -9.24
CA ARG A 152 7.63 18.12 -8.44
C ARG A 152 6.35 18.37 -7.65
N LEU A 153 5.59 17.31 -7.40
CA LEU A 153 4.41 17.29 -6.54
C LEU A 153 4.18 15.87 -6.01
N THR A 154 3.29 15.73 -5.04
CA THR A 154 2.85 14.42 -4.55
C THR A 154 1.53 14.02 -5.19
N VAL A 155 1.47 12.78 -5.70
CA VAL A 155 0.23 12.16 -6.15
C VAL A 155 -0.13 11.01 -5.21
N THR A 156 -1.35 11.04 -4.70
CA THR A 156 -1.95 9.99 -3.87
C THR A 156 -2.94 9.20 -4.73
N VAL A 157 -2.80 7.88 -4.74
CA VAL A 157 -3.69 6.98 -5.48
C VAL A 157 -4.34 6.00 -4.52
N ILE A 158 -5.68 6.01 -4.50
CA ILE A 158 -6.51 5.06 -3.76
C ILE A 158 -7.00 3.99 -4.74
N ARG A 159 -6.83 2.72 -4.39
CA ARG A 159 -7.21 1.58 -5.23
C ARG A 159 -7.73 0.43 -4.37
N GLU A 160 -8.38 -0.54 -5.00
CA GLU A 160 -8.81 -1.76 -4.31
C GLU A 160 -7.62 -2.66 -3.92
N ASN A 161 -7.74 -3.30 -2.76
CA ASN A 161 -6.87 -4.39 -2.36
C ASN A 161 -7.18 -5.62 -3.20
N GLY A 162 -6.22 -6.08 -4.01
CA GLY A 162 -6.32 -7.36 -4.72
C GLY A 162 -6.49 -7.30 -6.24
N GLU A 163 -6.55 -6.13 -6.88
CA GLU A 163 -6.50 -6.04 -8.35
C GLU A 163 -5.09 -5.65 -8.83
N GLY A 164 -4.16 -6.55 -8.56
CA GLY A 164 -2.98 -6.79 -9.39
C GLY A 164 -3.06 -8.25 -9.84
N THR A 165 -4.17 -8.64 -10.47
CA THR A 165 -4.24 -9.93 -11.15
C THR A 165 -3.26 -9.84 -12.29
N ASP A 166 -2.09 -10.44 -12.08
CA ASP A 166 -1.23 -10.92 -13.14
C ASP A 166 -2.12 -11.47 -14.25
N GLY A 167 -1.99 -10.86 -15.43
CA GLY A 167 -2.57 -11.38 -16.65
C GLY A 167 -1.94 -12.74 -16.95
N GLN A 168 -2.46 -13.80 -16.34
CA GLN A 168 -2.40 -15.14 -16.90
C GLN A 168 -3.66 -15.39 -17.71
N ARG A 169 -3.59 -15.04 -18.99
CA ARG A 169 -4.16 -15.84 -20.07
C ARG A 169 -3.23 -15.80 -21.28
#